data_AF-A0A2E3PCP9-F1
#
_entry.id   AF-A0A2E3PCP9-F1
#
_cell.length_a   1.000
_cell.length_b   1.000
_cell.length_c   1.000
_cell.angle_alpha   90.00
_cell.angle_beta   90.00
_cell.angle_gamma   90.00
#
_symmetry.space_group_name_H-M   'P 1'
#
loop_
_entity.id
_entity.type
_entity.pdbx_description
1 polymer ?
#
loop_
_entity_poly.entity_id
_entity_poly.type
_entity_poly.pdbx_seq_one_letter_code
_entity_poly.pdbx_strand_id
1 'polypeptide(L)'
;MPHQTDIQEETGVTSGILDHLALHGATPGPGETDHRPLPQPDEVELAMATLFDTTIGLLTGSQLEDNLEEMLWSLTSIFHRRLTHIQKLLDDNEFEVRESLAIQDGSEVASVELERLQMIGLKLWDHRDAFEQMRDLAVDHFSAATGSPWLPRNGSKVSHRGLTS
;
A
#
# COMPACT_ATOMS: atom_id res chain seq x y z
N MET A 1 51.03 -2.09 -33.47
CA MET A 1 50.01 -2.70 -32.59
C MET A 1 49.20 -1.58 -31.97
N PRO A 2 48.02 -1.21 -32.47
CA PRO A 2 47.16 -0.28 -31.76
C PRO A 2 46.25 -1.06 -30.80
N HIS A 3 46.14 -0.49 -29.60
CA HIS A 3 45.33 -0.93 -28.48
C HIS A 3 43.86 -0.87 -28.87
N GLN A 4 43.17 -2.01 -28.87
CA GLN A 4 41.72 -2.06 -28.96
C GLN A 4 41.18 -1.70 -27.58
N THR A 5 40.61 -0.51 -27.46
CA THR A 5 39.92 -0.07 -26.25
C THR A 5 38.57 -0.76 -26.20
N ASP A 6 38.31 -1.37 -25.06
CA ASP A 6 37.11 -2.10 -24.70
C ASP A 6 35.89 -1.17 -24.73
N ILE A 7 35.02 -1.32 -25.73
CA ILE A 7 33.72 -0.61 -25.83
C ILE A 7 32.56 -1.61 -25.57
N GLN A 8 32.87 -2.86 -25.20
CA GLN A 8 31.87 -3.93 -25.18
C GLN A 8 31.10 -4.07 -23.84
N GLU A 9 31.52 -3.40 -22.76
CA GLU A 9 30.91 -3.57 -21.43
C GLU A 9 29.76 -2.59 -21.10
N GLU A 10 29.72 -1.39 -21.71
CA GLU A 10 28.65 -0.41 -21.40
C GLU A 10 27.27 -0.81 -21.93
N THR A 11 27.21 -1.49 -23.08
CA THR A 11 25.93 -1.91 -23.69
C THR A 11 25.17 -2.94 -22.86
N GLY A 12 25.88 -3.78 -22.09
CA GLY A 12 25.26 -4.80 -21.25
C GLY A 12 24.57 -4.23 -20.01
N VAL A 13 25.17 -3.19 -19.40
CA VAL A 13 24.62 -2.54 -18.20
C VAL A 13 23.39 -1.71 -18.57
N THR A 14 23.45 -0.92 -19.65
CA THR A 14 22.29 -0.15 -20.12
C THR A 14 21.16 -1.05 -20.60
N SER A 15 21.46 -2.15 -21.32
CA SER A 15 20.44 -3.13 -21.73
C SER A 15 19.77 -3.79 -20.51
N GLY A 16 20.55 -4.21 -19.51
CA GLY A 16 19.99 -4.81 -18.29
C GLY A 16 19.12 -3.84 -17.49
N ILE A 17 19.48 -2.56 -17.44
CA ILE A 17 18.65 -1.51 -16.83
C ILE A 17 17.35 -1.31 -17.63
N LEU A 18 17.42 -1.27 -18.96
CA LEU A 18 16.24 -1.12 -19.82
C LEU A 18 15.30 -2.32 -19.74
N ASP A 19 15.82 -3.54 -19.68
CA ASP A 19 15.04 -4.77 -19.51
C ASP A 19 14.36 -4.81 -18.12
N HIS A 20 15.08 -4.41 -17.07
CA HIS A 20 14.52 -4.28 -15.74
C HIS A 20 13.41 -3.21 -15.68
N LEU A 21 13.61 -2.06 -16.32
CA LEU A 21 12.60 -1.00 -16.43
C LEU A 21 11.39 -1.44 -17.27
N ALA A 22 11.61 -2.22 -18.33
CA ALA A 22 10.53 -2.76 -19.16
C ALA A 22 9.67 -3.78 -18.39
N LEU A 23 10.29 -4.58 -17.51
CA LEU A 23 9.59 -5.62 -16.76
C LEU A 23 8.93 -5.11 -15.46
N HIS A 24 9.58 -4.15 -14.78
CA HIS A 24 9.16 -3.70 -13.44
C HIS A 24 8.67 -2.25 -13.40
N GLY A 25 8.81 -1.50 -14.50
CA GLY A 25 8.62 -0.06 -14.53
C GLY A 25 9.72 0.70 -13.79
N ALA A 26 9.79 2.01 -14.02
CA ALA A 26 10.65 2.88 -13.21
C ALA A 26 10.08 2.96 -11.77
N THR A 27 10.86 2.51 -10.80
CA THR A 27 10.57 2.79 -9.38
C THR A 27 11.29 4.09 -9.03
N PRO A 28 10.62 5.10 -8.44
CA PRO A 28 11.26 6.35 -8.06
C PRO A 28 12.44 6.09 -7.12
N GLY A 29 13.52 6.85 -7.32
CA GLY A 29 14.68 6.83 -6.44
C GLY A 29 14.39 7.41 -5.05
N PRO A 30 15.35 7.31 -4.11
CA PRO A 30 15.21 7.92 -2.80
C PRO A 30 15.00 9.44 -2.90
N GLY A 31 13.84 9.92 -2.42
CA GLY A 31 13.47 11.35 -2.48
C GLY A 31 12.70 11.77 -3.73
N GLU A 32 12.48 10.86 -4.69
CA GLU A 32 11.64 11.13 -5.86
C GLU A 32 10.18 10.78 -5.57
N THR A 33 9.27 11.60 -6.10
CA THR A 33 7.83 11.38 -5.99
C THR A 33 7.40 10.20 -6.87
N ASP A 34 6.60 9.28 -6.31
CA ASP A 34 5.99 8.21 -7.09
C ASP A 34 4.75 8.73 -7.79
N HIS A 35 4.79 8.76 -9.13
CA HIS A 35 3.71 9.28 -9.96
C HIS A 35 2.75 8.19 -10.46
N ARG A 36 2.96 6.92 -10.10
CA ARG A 36 2.04 5.85 -10.49
C ARG A 36 0.69 6.07 -9.80
N PRO A 37 -0.44 5.94 -10.52
CA PRO A 37 -1.75 6.10 -9.94
C PRO A 37 -2.04 4.96 -8.94
N LEU A 38 -2.87 5.25 -7.95
CA LEU A 38 -3.51 4.22 -7.16
C LEU A 38 -4.46 3.38 -8.05
N PRO A 39 -4.75 2.12 -7.67
CA PRO A 39 -5.80 1.33 -8.32
C PRO A 39 -7.13 2.08 -8.31
N GLN A 40 -7.90 1.98 -9.40
CA GLN A 40 -9.20 2.61 -9.44
C GLN A 40 -10.21 1.89 -8.52
N PRO A 41 -11.22 2.59 -7.97
CA PRO A 41 -12.17 1.97 -7.04
C PRO A 41 -12.87 0.71 -7.59
N ASP A 42 -13.22 0.71 -8.87
CA ASP A 42 -13.85 -0.43 -9.55
C ASP A 42 -12.90 -1.61 -9.73
N GLU A 43 -11.62 -1.35 -10.01
CA GLU A 43 -10.57 -2.37 -10.03
C GLU A 43 -10.40 -3.01 -8.65
N VAL A 44 -10.41 -2.20 -7.58
CA VAL A 44 -10.33 -2.68 -6.20
C VAL A 44 -11.56 -3.55 -5.87
N GLU A 45 -12.77 -3.07 -6.14
CA GLU A 45 -14.01 -3.81 -5.90
C GLU A 45 -14.01 -5.17 -6.61
N LEU A 46 -13.66 -5.21 -7.90
CA LEU A 46 -13.59 -6.45 -8.66
C LEU A 46 -12.52 -7.42 -8.12
N ALA A 47 -11.34 -6.91 -7.78
CA ALA A 47 -10.25 -7.72 -7.24
C ALA A 47 -10.63 -8.31 -5.87
N MET A 48 -11.25 -7.52 -5.00
CA MET A 48 -11.70 -7.96 -3.68
C MET A 48 -12.77 -9.05 -3.80
N ALA A 49 -13.77 -8.88 -4.66
CA ALA A 49 -14.78 -9.90 -4.91
C ALA A 49 -14.13 -11.20 -5.43
N THR A 50 -13.24 -11.08 -6.41
CA THR A 50 -12.56 -12.24 -7.01
C THR A 50 -11.71 -13.01 -6.00
N LEU A 51 -10.97 -12.31 -5.12
CA LEU A 51 -10.15 -12.95 -4.09
C LEU A 51 -11.00 -13.78 -3.12
N PHE A 52 -12.12 -13.22 -2.67
CA PHE A 52 -13.02 -13.91 -1.73
C PHE A 52 -13.77 -15.07 -2.39
N ASP A 53 -14.36 -14.84 -3.57
CA ASP A 53 -15.10 -15.89 -4.31
C ASP A 53 -14.19 -17.07 -4.68
N THR A 54 -12.95 -16.80 -5.07
CA THR A 54 -11.96 -17.84 -5.37
C THR A 54 -11.61 -18.63 -4.11
N THR A 55 -11.41 -17.96 -2.97
CA THR A 55 -11.09 -18.62 -1.70
C THR A 55 -12.26 -19.49 -1.22
N ILE A 56 -13.48 -18.98 -1.32
CA ILE A 56 -14.70 -19.72 -0.99
C ILE A 56 -14.83 -20.94 -1.91
N GLY A 57 -14.80 -20.74 -3.22
CA GLY A 57 -14.95 -21.80 -4.21
C GLY A 57 -13.87 -22.90 -4.12
N LEU A 58 -12.66 -22.56 -3.66
CA LEU A 58 -11.58 -23.53 -3.45
C LEU A 58 -11.86 -24.47 -2.27
N LEU A 59 -12.49 -23.98 -1.19
CA LEU A 59 -12.65 -24.72 0.06
C LEU A 59 -14.03 -25.40 0.19
N THR A 60 -15.09 -24.75 -0.30
CA THR A 60 -16.47 -25.26 -0.21
C THR A 60 -16.62 -26.62 -0.90
N GLY A 61 -17.29 -27.56 -0.24
CA GLY A 61 -17.52 -28.92 -0.74
C GLY A 61 -16.31 -29.85 -0.64
N SER A 62 -15.25 -29.42 0.05
CA SER A 62 -14.05 -30.22 0.29
C SER A 62 -13.87 -30.52 1.79
N GLN A 63 -12.92 -31.42 2.13
CA GLN A 63 -12.55 -31.65 3.54
C GLN A 63 -11.92 -30.42 4.22
N LEU A 64 -11.59 -29.37 3.45
CA LEU A 64 -11.02 -28.13 3.97
C LEU A 64 -12.08 -27.09 4.33
N GLU A 65 -13.36 -27.35 4.06
CA GLU A 65 -14.46 -26.40 4.29
C GLU A 65 -14.52 -25.91 5.75
N ASP A 66 -14.19 -26.78 6.72
CA ASP A 66 -14.11 -26.43 8.15
C ASP A 66 -13.08 -25.31 8.46
N ASN A 67 -12.16 -25.02 7.54
CA ASN A 67 -11.17 -23.94 7.67
C ASN A 67 -11.59 -22.64 6.96
N LEU A 68 -12.72 -22.63 6.26
CA LEU A 68 -13.13 -21.51 5.41
C LEU A 68 -13.24 -20.20 6.20
N GLU A 69 -13.93 -20.22 7.34
CA GLU A 69 -14.11 -19.04 8.17
C GLU A 69 -12.77 -18.46 8.64
N GLU A 70 -11.85 -19.30 9.10
CA GLU A 70 -10.51 -18.87 9.55
C GLU A 70 -9.67 -18.30 8.40
N MET A 71 -9.78 -18.90 7.21
CA MET A 71 -9.11 -18.44 6.01
C MET A 71 -9.60 -17.05 5.59
N LEU A 72 -10.93 -16.85 5.54
CA LEU A 72 -11.52 -15.55 5.21
C LEU A 72 -11.23 -14.49 6.28
N TRP A 73 -11.23 -14.89 7.56
CA TRP A 73 -10.84 -14.02 8.67
C TRP A 73 -9.38 -13.53 8.50
N SER A 74 -8.48 -14.45 8.16
CA SER A 74 -7.06 -14.16 7.91
C SER A 74 -6.84 -13.28 6.69
N LEU A 75 -7.58 -13.52 5.61
CA LEU A 75 -7.56 -12.70 4.40
C LEU A 75 -8.05 -11.28 4.67
N THR A 76 -9.10 -11.10 5.46
CA THR A 76 -9.51 -9.75 5.91
C THR A 76 -8.43 -9.09 6.76
N SER A 77 -7.77 -9.89 7.61
CA SER A 77 -6.74 -9.41 8.54
C SER A 77 -5.47 -8.89 7.87
N ILE A 78 -5.15 -9.29 6.63
CA ILE A 78 -3.98 -8.72 5.92
C ILE A 78 -4.18 -7.24 5.60
N PHE A 79 -5.37 -6.84 5.12
CA PHE A 79 -5.70 -5.46 4.81
C PHE A 79 -5.79 -4.62 6.08
N HIS A 80 -6.44 -5.15 7.12
CA HIS A 80 -6.50 -4.47 8.42
C HIS A 80 -5.11 -4.19 9.00
N ARG A 81 -4.20 -5.19 9.01
CA ARG A 81 -2.84 -4.98 9.52
C ARG A 81 -2.06 -3.95 8.70
N ARG A 82 -2.23 -3.96 7.37
CA ARG A 82 -1.55 -3.00 6.51
C ARG A 82 -2.05 -1.57 6.73
N LEU A 83 -3.37 -1.39 6.87
CA LEU A 83 -3.98 -0.11 7.22
C LEU A 83 -3.45 0.41 8.56
N THR A 84 -3.45 -0.42 9.61
CA THR A 84 -2.92 -0.04 10.94
C THR A 84 -1.45 0.37 10.88
N HIS A 85 -0.65 -0.31 10.08
CA HIS A 85 0.75 0.07 9.88
C HIS A 85 0.90 1.43 9.19
N ILE A 86 0.12 1.70 8.14
CA ILE A 86 0.14 2.99 7.43
C ILE A 86 -0.34 4.11 8.35
N GLN A 87 -1.38 3.88 9.16
CA GLN A 87 -1.85 4.86 10.12
C GLN A 87 -0.75 5.27 11.08
N LYS A 88 0.02 4.31 11.61
CA LYS A 88 1.15 4.61 12.48
C LYS A 88 2.21 5.46 11.77
N LEU A 89 2.56 5.13 10.52
CA LEU A 89 3.51 5.92 9.74
C LEU A 89 3.01 7.34 9.50
N LEU A 90 1.69 7.51 9.30
CA LEU A 90 1.07 8.81 9.14
C LEU A 90 1.15 9.62 10.44
N ASP A 91 0.83 9.01 11.59
CA ASP A 91 0.93 9.64 12.90
C ASP A 91 2.39 10.09 13.20
N ASP A 92 3.37 9.25 12.87
CA ASP A 92 4.80 9.55 13.02
C ASP A 92 5.21 10.72 12.09
N ASN A 93 4.77 10.72 10.82
CA ASN A 93 5.03 11.81 9.88
C ASN A 93 4.37 13.13 10.30
N GLU A 94 3.14 13.11 10.81
CA GLU A 94 2.45 14.29 11.34
C GLU A 94 3.19 14.88 12.55
N PHE A 95 3.81 14.03 13.36
CA PHE A 95 4.70 14.47 14.42
C PHE A 95 5.96 15.15 13.86
N GLU A 96 6.65 14.54 12.89
CA GLU A 96 7.84 15.12 12.25
C GLU A 96 7.55 16.47 11.57
N VAL A 97 6.43 16.59 10.86
CA VAL A 97 5.98 17.86 10.25
C VAL A 97 5.79 18.93 11.32
N ARG A 98 5.17 18.58 12.46
CA ARG A 98 4.96 19.51 13.58
C ARG A 98 6.28 19.97 14.20
N GLU A 99 7.23 19.06 14.40
CA GLU A 99 8.55 19.41 14.92
C GLU A 99 9.31 20.31 13.94
N SER A 100 9.31 19.97 12.64
CA SER A 100 9.95 20.76 11.59
C SER A 100 9.41 22.20 11.54
N LEU A 101 8.08 22.36 11.61
CA LEU A 101 7.45 23.69 11.67
C LEU A 101 7.83 24.49 12.91
N ALA A 102 8.00 23.84 14.06
CA ALA A 102 8.31 24.51 15.32
C ALA A 102 9.73 25.08 15.37
N ILE A 103 10.67 24.49 14.63
CA ILE A 103 12.08 24.89 14.59
C ILE A 103 12.45 25.68 13.32
N GLN A 104 11.46 26.05 12.50
CA GLN A 104 11.69 26.69 11.22
C GLN A 104 12.46 28.01 11.37
N ASP A 105 13.59 28.12 10.66
CA ASP A 105 14.49 29.27 10.71
C ASP A 105 14.44 30.14 9.43
N GLY A 106 13.65 29.72 8.44
CA GLY A 106 13.52 30.38 7.14
C GLY A 106 14.64 30.04 6.15
N SER A 107 15.51 29.07 6.47
CA SER A 107 16.50 28.57 5.52
C SER A 107 15.85 27.77 4.40
N GLU A 108 16.50 27.78 3.23
CA GLU A 108 16.09 26.97 2.08
C GLU A 108 16.12 25.47 2.43
N VAL A 109 17.16 25.04 3.16
CA VAL A 109 17.31 23.65 3.59
C VAL A 109 16.14 23.19 4.46
N ALA A 110 15.76 23.98 5.47
CA ALA A 110 14.63 23.64 6.33
C ALA A 110 13.29 23.66 5.58
N SER A 111 13.14 24.57 4.61
CA SER A 111 11.96 24.64 3.74
C SER A 111 11.82 23.41 2.83
N VAL A 112 12.92 22.96 2.22
CA VAL A 112 12.94 21.76 1.37
C VAL A 112 12.65 20.49 2.17
N GLU A 113 13.18 20.37 3.39
CA GLU A 113 12.89 19.19 4.22
C GLU A 113 11.42 19.16 4.67
N LEU A 114 10.84 20.32 5.01
CA LEU A 114 9.42 20.41 5.33
C LEU A 114 8.54 20.01 4.12
N GLU A 115 8.88 20.47 2.92
CA GLU A 115 8.17 20.07 1.68
C GLU A 115 8.27 18.55 1.45
N ARG A 116 9.45 17.97 1.68
CA ARG A 116 9.65 16.52 1.60
C ARG A 116 8.76 15.76 2.58
N LEU A 117 8.68 16.20 3.84
CA LEU A 117 7.82 15.60 4.85
C LEU A 117 6.33 15.71 4.47
N GLN A 118 5.90 16.84 3.92
CA GLN A 118 4.52 17.05 3.45
C GLN A 118 4.18 16.12 2.27
N MET A 119 5.08 15.94 1.32
CA MET A 119 4.89 14.99 0.21
C MET A 119 4.76 13.55 0.71
N ILE A 120 5.54 13.16 1.73
CA ILE A 120 5.42 11.84 2.37
C ILE A 120 4.05 11.69 3.03
N GLY A 121 3.61 12.71 3.77
CA GLY A 121 2.30 12.73 4.42
C GLY A 121 1.15 12.56 3.43
N LEU A 122 1.19 13.27 2.30
CA LEU A 122 0.20 13.14 1.24
C LEU A 122 0.12 11.70 0.69
N LYS A 123 1.27 11.09 0.41
CA LYS A 123 1.33 9.70 -0.06
C LYS A 123 0.81 8.71 0.97
N LEU A 124 1.10 8.92 2.26
CA LEU A 124 0.59 8.08 3.34
C LEU A 124 -0.93 8.22 3.49
N TRP A 125 -1.49 9.41 3.29
CA TRP A 125 -2.94 9.66 3.23
C TRP A 125 -3.59 8.85 2.10
N ASP A 126 -3.09 8.99 0.88
CA ASP A 126 -3.59 8.25 -0.29
C ASP A 126 -3.54 6.73 -0.07
N HIS A 127 -2.43 6.22 0.47
CA HIS A 127 -2.27 4.81 0.78
C HIS A 127 -3.24 4.36 1.88
N ARG A 128 -3.46 5.19 2.91
CA ARG A 128 -4.39 4.88 3.99
C ARG A 128 -5.80 4.71 3.43
N ASP A 129 -6.26 5.63 2.60
CA ASP A 129 -7.61 5.61 2.02
C ASP A 129 -7.82 4.37 1.12
N ALA A 130 -6.83 4.04 0.29
CA ALA A 130 -6.88 2.83 -0.54
C ALA A 130 -6.97 1.55 0.31
N PHE A 131 -6.12 1.41 1.33
CA PHE A 131 -6.17 0.24 2.22
C PHE A 131 -7.39 0.23 3.13
N GLU A 132 -7.95 1.39 3.45
CA GLU A 132 -9.21 1.50 4.19
C GLU A 132 -10.37 0.94 3.37
N GLN A 133 -10.47 1.31 2.10
CA GLN A 133 -11.45 0.77 1.16
C GLN A 133 -11.32 -0.76 1.03
N MET A 134 -10.11 -1.27 0.80
CA MET A 134 -9.86 -2.71 0.72
C MET A 134 -10.27 -3.44 2.00
N ARG A 135 -9.96 -2.87 3.17
CA ARG A 135 -10.32 -3.42 4.49
C ARG A 135 -11.84 -3.45 4.67
N ASP A 136 -12.57 -2.43 4.24
CA ASP A 136 -14.03 -2.40 4.33
C ASP A 136 -14.69 -3.42 3.39
N LEU A 137 -14.26 -3.48 2.13
CA LEU A 137 -14.73 -4.49 1.19
C LEU A 137 -14.46 -5.92 1.69
N ALA A 138 -13.27 -6.16 2.25
CA ALA A 138 -12.92 -7.45 2.83
C ALA A 138 -13.86 -7.84 3.99
N VAL A 139 -14.21 -6.88 4.87
CA VAL A 139 -15.17 -7.10 5.95
C VAL A 139 -16.56 -7.43 5.41
N ASP A 140 -17.00 -6.73 4.36
CA ASP A 140 -18.30 -6.97 3.75
C ASP A 140 -18.37 -8.37 3.13
N HIS A 141 -17.34 -8.78 2.38
CA HIS A 141 -17.25 -10.13 1.82
C HIS A 141 -17.15 -11.22 2.90
N PHE A 142 -16.37 -11.01 3.96
CA PHE A 142 -16.34 -11.93 5.10
C PHE A 142 -17.73 -12.10 5.72
N SER A 143 -18.43 -10.99 5.96
CA SER A 143 -19.73 -11.00 6.61
C SER A 143 -20.79 -11.67 5.74
N ALA A 144 -20.74 -11.42 4.43
CA ALA A 144 -21.61 -12.06 3.44
C ALA A 144 -21.38 -13.58 3.36
N ALA A 145 -20.12 -14.04 3.42
CA ALA A 145 -19.77 -15.45 3.30
C ALA A 145 -20.04 -16.27 4.58
N THR A 146 -19.88 -15.67 5.76
CA THR A 146 -19.93 -16.38 7.05
C THR A 146 -21.22 -16.12 7.84
N GLY A 147 -21.97 -15.07 7.49
CA GLY A 147 -23.12 -14.60 8.26
C GLY A 147 -22.76 -13.94 9.61
N SER A 148 -21.47 -13.85 9.93
CA SER A 148 -20.96 -13.26 11.17
C SER A 148 -20.17 -11.99 10.88
N PRO A 149 -20.23 -10.97 11.76
CA PRO A 149 -19.42 -9.77 11.57
C PRO A 149 -17.93 -10.10 11.73
N TRP A 150 -17.08 -9.54 10.87
CA TRP A 150 -15.64 -9.60 11.08
C TRP A 150 -15.23 -8.71 12.27
N LEU A 151 -14.47 -9.28 13.21
CA LEU A 151 -13.88 -8.54 14.32
C LEU A 151 -12.36 -8.81 14.40
N PRO A 152 -11.54 -7.77 14.62
CA PRO A 152 -10.13 -7.97 14.88
C PRO A 152 -9.97 -8.69 16.23
N ARG A 153 -9.12 -9.71 16.29
CA ARG A 153 -8.81 -10.44 17.54
C ARG A 153 -8.04 -9.57 18.54
N ASN A 154 -7.27 -8.60 18.03
CA ASN A 154 -6.53 -7.62 18.80
C ASN A 154 -6.71 -6.23 18.16
N GLY A 155 -6.90 -5.20 18.99
CA GLY A 155 -7.07 -3.83 18.53
C GLY A 155 -8.53 -3.45 18.23
N SER A 156 -8.75 -2.20 17.81
CA SER A 156 -10.08 -1.68 17.46
C SER A 156 -10.24 -1.54 15.95
N LYS A 157 -11.47 -1.71 15.44
CA LYS A 157 -11.84 -1.31 14.08
C LYS A 157 -12.28 0.15 14.12
N VAL A 158 -11.36 1.07 13.86
CA VAL A 158 -11.70 2.48 13.59
C VAL A 158 -11.96 2.64 12.10
N SER A 159 -13.03 3.35 11.75
CA SER A 159 -13.36 3.72 10.37
C SER A 159 -13.50 5.24 10.29
N HIS A 160 -12.90 5.85 9.28
CA HIS A 160 -12.91 7.29 9.07
C HIS A 160 -13.95 7.73 8.02
N ARG A 161 -14.69 6.78 7.42
CA ARG A 161 -15.86 7.02 6.55
C ARG A 161 -17.04 7.60 7.35
N GLY A 162 -16.94 8.87 7.71
CA GLY A 162 -17.95 9.61 8.48
C GLY A 162 -17.51 11.02 8.88
N LEU A 163 -16.22 11.35 8.77
CA LEU A 163 -15.71 12.71 8.98
C LEU A 163 -15.71 13.48 7.65
N THR A 164 -16.89 13.78 7.13
CA THR A 164 -17.04 14.93 6.23
C THR A 164 -17.21 16.18 7.09
N SER A 165 -16.23 17.07 7.08
CA SER A 165 -16.39 18.49 7.43
C SER A 165 -15.86 19.33 6.28
#